data_AF-A0A6A5UC17-F1
#
_entry.id   AF-A0A6A5UC17-F1
#
_cell.length_a   1.000
_cell.length_b   1.000
_cell.length_c   1.000
_cell.angle_alpha   90.00
_cell.angle_beta   90.00
_cell.angle_gamma   90.00
#
_symmetry.space_group_name_H-M   'P 1'
#
loop_
_entity.id
_entity.type
_entity.pdbx_description
1 polymer ?
#
loop_
_entity_poly.entity_id
_entity_poly.type
_entity_poly.pdbx_seq_one_letter_code
_entity_poly.pdbx_strand_id
1 'polypeptide(L)'
;MGTSMGKSPHDIDSGSTADPEQPVFGTVEELGYDQVYRRVFKTIVNVSLVFAFSSPLSAILLVGSFPLTYGGYWGLTWGWAIPAIVFFPQALAVSELSSSMPINGAFYWWTAALAPPRLSRPLSFAFGWFSMLSGITSMASSAWATASALSVSISMLKPGVDFTNAQVMGIAFAFTLLRASMTLLGTEKIEKIFMACETSLCQRIEATRPLLHYGIGAIIVEPLQSAGGIVPATREFLQFLRAAANTLNAVLIFDEVVTSRLHYHGLQRYYDVAPDLTALGKYVGGGFSSGCFGGRRDIMLQFDPATVNHLTHSGTFNNNVFTMTVGIAGMKLLTPDEISRLNALGDRVRAGINERTRVGHLDDLQAIGFGSLIGLRFSGSAGEKLLDVFYFEMLKKNVVVGRRGFIMLNLMHEDVHVEQLLAAVSEIVDVMPHQV
;
A
#
# COMPACT_ATOMS: atom_id res chain seq x y z
N MET A 1 26.51 32.04 37.03
CA MET A 1 25.12 32.36 37.45
C MET A 1 24.45 33.03 36.27
N GLY A 2 23.37 32.58 35.65
CA GLY A 2 22.52 31.41 35.78
C GLY A 2 21.43 31.63 34.72
N THR A 3 21.36 30.78 33.70
CA THR A 3 20.36 30.87 32.61
C THR A 3 19.12 30.08 33.03
N SER A 4 17.95 30.74 33.04
CA SER A 4 16.68 30.16 33.49
C SER A 4 16.09 29.20 32.45
N MET A 5 15.70 28.01 32.92
CA MET A 5 15.02 26.95 32.18
C MET A 5 13.61 27.36 31.72
N GLY A 6 13.27 26.96 30.49
CA GLY A 6 11.90 26.96 29.96
C GLY A 6 11.04 25.84 30.58
N LYS A 7 9.74 26.11 30.72
CA LYS A 7 8.73 25.23 31.29
C LYS A 7 8.33 24.09 30.34
N SER A 8 7.94 22.96 30.93
CA SER A 8 7.51 21.68 30.31
C SER A 8 6.01 21.66 29.95
N PRO A 9 5.52 20.86 28.98
CA PRO A 9 4.18 20.96 28.39
C PRO A 9 3.07 20.16 29.10
N HIS A 10 3.17 19.87 30.40
CA HIS A 10 2.31 18.86 31.06
C HIS A 10 1.23 19.36 32.02
N ASP A 11 0.73 20.59 31.89
CA ASP A 11 -0.38 21.08 32.73
C ASP A 11 -1.56 21.58 31.87
N ILE A 12 -2.62 20.76 31.71
CA ILE A 12 -3.99 21.26 31.51
C ILE A 12 -4.96 20.40 32.31
N ASP A 13 -5.67 21.09 33.18
CA ASP A 13 -6.63 20.66 34.20
C ASP A 13 -7.95 20.12 33.60
N SER A 14 -8.54 19.12 34.26
CA SER A 14 -9.75 18.41 33.83
C SER A 14 -10.94 18.77 34.72
N GLY A 15 -11.98 19.39 34.17
CA GLY A 15 -13.22 19.61 34.92
C GLY A 15 -14.42 19.98 34.06
N SER A 16 -15.52 19.22 34.24
CA SER A 16 -16.95 19.55 34.06
C SER A 16 -17.72 18.33 33.51
N THR A 17 -18.16 17.40 34.36
CA THR A 17 -19.55 17.24 34.87
C THR A 17 -20.64 17.22 33.79
N ALA A 18 -21.16 16.01 33.55
CA ALA A 18 -22.28 15.69 32.66
C ALA A 18 -23.64 16.03 33.32
N ASP A 19 -24.65 16.35 32.49
CA ASP A 19 -26.06 16.45 32.87
C ASP A 19 -26.88 15.40 32.05
N PRO A 20 -27.89 14.72 32.62
CA PRO A 20 -28.37 13.42 32.17
C PRO A 20 -29.74 13.49 31.46
N GLU A 21 -29.85 14.14 30.31
CA GLU A 21 -31.05 14.05 29.49
C GLU A 21 -30.69 14.15 28.02
N GLN A 22 -30.38 13.02 27.35
CA GLN A 22 -30.58 12.82 25.89
C GLN A 22 -30.43 11.33 25.52
N PRO A 23 -31.13 10.91 24.44
CA PRO A 23 -31.57 9.53 24.26
C PRO A 23 -30.44 8.63 23.76
N VAL A 24 -30.36 7.44 24.37
CA VAL A 24 -29.48 6.36 23.98
C VAL A 24 -29.87 5.89 22.58
N PHE A 25 -29.03 6.12 21.57
CA PHE A 25 -29.19 5.53 20.25
C PHE A 25 -27.87 4.93 19.74
N GLY A 26 -27.91 3.60 19.58
CA GLY A 26 -27.23 2.84 18.54
C GLY A 26 -25.72 2.75 18.61
N THR A 27 -25.18 1.96 19.53
CA THR A 27 -23.77 1.53 19.47
C THR A 27 -23.58 0.43 18.42
N VAL A 28 -22.34 0.27 17.94
CA VAL A 28 -21.91 -0.76 16.98
C VAL A 28 -22.23 -2.19 17.46
N GLU A 29 -22.42 -2.37 18.78
CA GLU A 29 -22.86 -3.60 19.43
C GLU A 29 -24.29 -4.02 19.02
N GLU A 30 -25.20 -3.09 18.71
CA GLU A 30 -26.56 -3.41 18.23
C GLU A 30 -26.58 -3.95 16.79
N LEU A 31 -25.51 -3.70 16.02
CA LEU A 31 -25.29 -4.31 14.69
C LEU A 31 -24.58 -5.68 14.78
N GLY A 32 -24.37 -6.20 15.98
CA GLY A 32 -23.71 -7.49 16.22
C GLY A 32 -22.18 -7.44 16.13
N TYR A 33 -21.59 -6.24 16.20
CA TYR A 33 -20.15 -6.04 16.16
C TYR A 33 -19.64 -5.50 17.50
N ASP A 34 -18.78 -6.26 18.20
CA ASP A 34 -18.15 -5.78 19.43
C ASP A 34 -17.15 -4.66 19.14
N GLN A 35 -17.40 -3.46 19.68
CA GLN A 35 -16.53 -2.29 19.51
C GLN A 35 -15.54 -2.20 20.67
N VAL A 36 -14.35 -2.79 20.53
CA VAL A 36 -13.31 -2.70 21.58
C VAL A 36 -12.06 -2.00 21.06
N TYR A 37 -11.95 -0.69 21.33
CA TYR A 37 -10.66 0.02 21.35
C TYR A 37 -10.31 0.38 22.80
N ARG A 38 -9.39 -0.38 23.41
CA ARG A 38 -8.99 -0.16 24.81
C ARG A 38 -7.64 0.56 24.87
N ARG A 39 -7.63 1.87 25.15
CA ARG A 39 -6.41 2.62 25.51
C ARG A 39 -5.90 2.19 26.88
N VAL A 40 -4.75 1.52 27.00
CA VAL A 40 -4.14 1.35 28.33
C VAL A 40 -2.64 1.01 28.25
N PHE A 41 -1.72 1.97 28.36
CA PHE A 41 -0.41 1.64 28.95
C PHE A 41 -0.47 1.85 30.46
N LYS A 42 -0.94 0.80 31.16
CA LYS A 42 -0.76 0.60 32.61
C LYS A 42 0.60 -0.04 32.86
N THR A 43 1.07 0.00 34.11
CA THR A 43 2.34 -0.54 34.60
C THR A 43 2.69 -1.94 34.06
N ILE A 44 1.70 -2.78 33.76
CA ILE A 44 1.91 -4.12 33.19
C ILE A 44 2.49 -4.10 31.77
N VAL A 45 2.17 -3.09 30.96
CA VAL A 45 2.71 -2.98 29.59
C VAL A 45 4.14 -2.45 29.59
N ASN A 46 4.52 -1.63 30.57
CA ASN A 46 5.92 -1.29 30.81
C ASN A 46 6.73 -2.52 31.27
N VAL A 47 6.15 -3.38 32.10
CA VAL A 47 6.76 -4.68 32.45
C VAL A 47 6.89 -5.58 31.21
N SER A 48 5.87 -5.63 30.34
CA SER A 48 5.91 -6.35 29.06
C SER A 48 6.96 -5.80 28.09
N LEU A 49 7.18 -4.47 28.05
CA LEU A 49 8.24 -3.84 27.27
C LEU A 49 9.62 -4.27 27.78
N VAL A 50 9.85 -4.23 29.09
CA VAL A 50 11.12 -4.66 29.72
C VAL A 50 11.37 -6.16 29.48
N PHE A 51 10.32 -6.99 29.52
CA PHE A 51 10.39 -8.43 29.21
C PHE A 51 10.60 -8.71 27.71
N ALA A 52 10.06 -7.88 26.81
CA ALA A 52 10.26 -7.98 25.37
C ALA A 52 11.70 -7.63 24.95
N PHE A 53 12.37 -6.75 25.72
CA PHE A 53 13.79 -6.43 25.53
C PHE A 53 14.74 -7.46 26.19
N SER A 54 14.25 -8.31 27.10
CA SER A 54 15.02 -9.48 27.55
C SER A 54 15.01 -10.56 26.47
N SER A 55 16.06 -10.48 25.65
CA SER A 55 16.60 -11.56 24.82
C SER A 55 16.46 -12.94 25.49
N PRO A 56 16.13 -13.98 24.74
CA PRO A 56 15.23 -15.08 25.06
C PRO A 56 15.78 -16.05 26.12
N LEU A 57 15.44 -15.82 27.38
CA LEU A 57 15.66 -16.80 28.45
C LEU A 57 14.78 -18.08 28.28
N SER A 58 13.86 -18.12 27.30
CA SER A 58 13.01 -19.27 26.96
C SER A 58 13.33 -19.94 25.61
N ALA A 59 14.26 -19.40 24.82
CA ALA A 59 14.97 -20.21 23.81
C ALA A 59 15.60 -21.48 24.43
N ILE A 60 15.71 -21.51 25.77
CA ILE A 60 16.37 -22.50 26.62
C ILE A 60 15.43 -23.63 27.10
N LEU A 61 14.10 -23.44 27.08
CA LEU A 61 13.18 -24.56 27.36
C LEU A 61 12.71 -25.19 26.05
N LEU A 62 13.51 -26.14 25.56
CA LEU A 62 12.99 -27.33 24.89
C LEU A 62 12.57 -27.18 23.42
N VAL A 63 13.51 -26.74 22.58
CA VAL A 63 13.54 -27.06 21.14
C VAL A 63 13.50 -28.59 20.96
N GLY A 64 12.29 -29.14 20.90
CA GLY A 64 11.93 -30.46 20.36
C GLY A 64 12.42 -31.68 21.13
N SER A 65 13.74 -31.90 21.24
CA SER A 65 14.31 -33.18 21.64
C SER A 65 13.97 -33.56 23.09
N PHE A 66 14.20 -32.69 24.06
CA PHE A 66 13.95 -33.02 25.47
C PHE A 66 12.47 -33.35 25.81
N PRO A 67 11.43 -32.62 25.35
CA PRO A 67 10.04 -32.99 25.59
C PRO A 67 9.62 -34.21 24.77
N LEU A 68 10.15 -34.38 23.54
CA LEU A 68 9.92 -35.60 22.74
C LEU A 68 10.54 -36.84 23.40
N THR A 69 11.73 -36.71 23.99
CA THR A 69 12.47 -37.82 24.61
C THR A 69 12.00 -38.11 26.04
N TYR A 70 11.59 -37.09 26.81
CA TYR A 70 11.32 -37.25 28.26
C TYR A 70 9.94 -36.75 28.73
N GLY A 71 9.18 -35.99 27.92
CA GLY A 71 7.94 -35.31 28.33
C GLY A 71 6.64 -35.93 27.80
N GLY A 72 6.72 -36.92 26.92
CA GLY A 72 5.55 -37.57 26.29
C GLY A 72 4.63 -36.59 25.52
N TYR A 73 3.41 -37.02 25.19
CA TYR A 73 2.40 -36.19 24.52
C TYR A 73 2.14 -34.85 25.24
N TRP A 74 2.32 -34.83 26.57
CA TRP A 74 2.09 -33.64 27.40
C TRP A 74 3.10 -32.52 27.12
N GLY A 75 4.40 -32.85 27.04
CA GLY A 75 5.45 -31.88 26.73
C GLY A 75 5.36 -31.29 25.32
N LEU A 76 4.86 -32.07 24.36
CA LEU A 76 4.63 -31.65 22.97
C LEU A 76 3.46 -30.68 22.84
N THR A 77 2.34 -30.93 23.52
CA THR A 77 1.13 -30.10 23.37
C THR A 77 1.22 -28.83 24.21
N TRP A 78 1.67 -28.93 25.46
CA TRP A 78 1.69 -27.80 26.39
C TRP A 78 2.98 -26.98 26.34
N GLY A 79 4.08 -27.59 25.91
CA GLY A 79 5.37 -26.90 25.70
C GLY A 79 5.32 -25.84 24.60
N TRP A 80 4.33 -25.90 23.70
CA TRP A 80 4.09 -24.87 22.69
C TRP A 80 2.94 -23.93 23.07
N ALA A 81 1.85 -24.46 23.63
CA ALA A 81 0.68 -23.66 24.00
C ALA A 81 0.99 -22.63 25.09
N ILE A 82 1.75 -23.01 26.13
CA ILE A 82 2.05 -22.12 27.26
C ILE A 82 2.96 -20.96 26.82
N PRO A 83 4.10 -21.19 26.13
CA PRO A 83 4.92 -20.08 25.63
C PRO A 83 4.20 -19.21 24.59
N ALA A 84 3.35 -19.79 23.74
CA ALA A 84 2.56 -19.01 22.77
C ALA A 84 1.60 -18.04 23.47
N ILE A 85 0.93 -18.47 24.54
CA ILE A 85 0.06 -17.62 25.37
C ILE A 85 0.88 -16.53 26.08
N VAL A 86 2.08 -16.86 26.57
CA VAL A 86 2.96 -15.89 27.25
C VAL A 86 3.57 -14.89 26.26
N PHE A 87 3.77 -15.28 24.99
CA PHE A 87 4.31 -14.42 23.93
C PHE A 87 3.25 -13.51 23.29
N PHE A 88 1.98 -13.89 23.36
CA PHE A 88 0.89 -13.15 22.71
C PHE A 88 0.83 -11.65 23.13
N PRO A 89 0.97 -11.28 24.42
CA PRO A 89 1.05 -9.88 24.83
C PRO A 89 2.26 -9.13 24.26
N GLN A 90 3.40 -9.81 24.05
CA GLN A 90 4.59 -9.22 23.44
C GLN A 90 4.36 -8.92 21.95
N ALA A 91 3.78 -9.86 21.21
CA ALA A 91 3.43 -9.66 19.81
C ALA A 91 2.41 -8.53 19.62
N LEU A 92 1.42 -8.45 20.51
CA LEU A 92 0.43 -7.37 20.51
C LEU A 92 1.07 -6.00 20.77
N ALA A 93 1.96 -5.89 21.75
CA ALA A 93 2.66 -4.63 22.06
C ALA A 93 3.55 -4.14 20.89
N VAL A 94 4.24 -5.06 20.21
CA VAL A 94 5.06 -4.73 19.02
C VAL A 94 4.17 -4.39 17.81
N SER A 95 3.04 -5.09 17.63
CA SER A 95 2.05 -4.80 16.58
C SER A 95 1.43 -3.42 16.75
N GLU A 96 1.12 -3.02 17.99
CA GLU A 96 0.56 -1.71 18.33
C GLU A 96 1.59 -0.56 18.20
N LEU A 97 2.87 -0.83 18.45
CA LEU A 97 3.97 0.10 18.11
C LEU A 97 4.16 0.23 16.59
N SER A 98 4.04 -0.89 15.86
CA SER A 98 4.18 -0.93 14.40
C SER A 98 3.01 -0.27 13.67
N SER A 99 1.82 -0.25 14.27
CA SER A 99 0.65 0.45 13.73
C SER A 99 0.65 1.96 14.00
N SER A 100 1.43 2.42 15.00
CA SER A 100 1.49 3.84 15.40
C SER A 100 2.67 4.62 14.83
N MET A 101 3.65 3.96 14.19
CA MET A 101 4.84 4.60 13.59
C MET A 101 5.16 4.03 12.20
N PRO A 102 5.70 4.83 11.25
CA PRO A 102 5.97 4.37 9.89
C PRO A 102 6.99 3.22 9.85
N ILE A 103 6.62 2.14 9.13
CA ILE A 103 7.35 0.86 9.04
C ILE A 103 8.68 0.97 8.27
N ASN A 104 8.95 2.11 7.62
CA ASN A 104 10.08 2.26 6.68
C ASN A 104 11.46 2.40 7.34
N GLY A 105 11.54 2.42 8.67
CA GLY A 105 12.79 2.32 9.41
C GLY A 105 12.83 1.02 10.21
N ALA A 106 13.70 0.07 9.85
CA ALA A 106 13.92 -1.13 10.66
C ALA A 106 14.33 -0.77 12.11
N PHE A 107 14.29 -1.73 13.04
CA PHE A 107 14.44 -1.53 14.51
C PHE A 107 15.55 -0.56 14.98
N TYR A 108 16.64 -0.42 14.21
CA TYR A 108 17.70 0.57 14.48
C TYR A 108 17.20 2.02 14.41
N TRP A 109 16.27 2.32 13.50
CA TRP A 109 15.67 3.65 13.33
C TRP A 109 14.79 4.02 14.53
N TRP A 110 13.94 3.09 15.01
CA TRP A 110 13.16 3.31 16.24
C TRP A 110 14.07 3.51 17.45
N THR A 111 15.16 2.75 17.53
CA THR A 111 16.17 2.91 18.58
C THR A 111 16.82 4.29 18.50
N ALA A 112 17.11 4.79 17.29
CA ALA A 112 17.66 6.13 17.10
C ALA A 112 16.65 7.23 17.49
N ALA A 113 15.37 7.03 17.20
CA ALA A 113 14.30 8.00 17.43
C ALA A 113 13.88 8.11 18.91
N LEU A 114 13.90 7.00 19.65
CA LEU A 114 13.44 6.92 21.04
C LEU A 114 14.57 7.08 22.07
N ALA A 115 15.82 6.88 21.67
CA ALA A 115 16.95 6.97 22.59
C ALA A 115 17.38 8.43 22.86
N PRO A 116 17.96 8.72 24.04
CA PRO A 116 18.54 10.02 24.35
C PRO A 116 19.55 10.48 23.29
N PRO A 117 19.65 11.78 22.96
CA PRO A 117 20.46 12.28 21.84
C PRO A 117 21.94 11.86 21.87
N ARG A 118 22.51 11.69 23.08
CA ARG A 118 23.90 11.26 23.29
C ARG A 118 24.13 9.77 23.01
N LEU A 119 23.09 8.93 23.10
CA LEU A 119 23.17 7.47 22.97
C LEU A 119 22.48 6.93 21.72
N SER A 120 21.72 7.77 21.01
CA SER A 120 20.97 7.41 19.79
C SER A 120 21.82 6.67 18.75
N ARG A 121 22.99 7.21 18.38
CA ARG A 121 23.90 6.60 17.38
C ARG A 121 24.49 5.25 17.80
N PRO A 122 25.15 5.11 18.96
CA PRO A 122 25.74 3.82 19.36
C PRO A 122 24.67 2.75 19.63
N LEU A 123 23.51 3.12 20.20
CA LEU A 123 22.42 2.17 20.43
C LEU A 123 21.77 1.72 19.12
N SER A 124 21.50 2.64 18.19
CA SER A 124 21.00 2.31 16.85
C SER A 124 21.93 1.32 16.12
N PHE A 125 23.24 1.53 16.20
CA PHE A 125 24.22 0.63 15.57
C PHE A 125 24.19 -0.77 16.21
N ALA A 126 24.23 -0.85 17.54
CA ALA A 126 24.19 -2.13 18.26
C ALA A 126 22.89 -2.90 17.98
N PHE A 127 21.74 -2.23 18.06
CA PHE A 127 20.43 -2.85 17.80
C PHE A 127 20.24 -3.25 16.33
N GLY A 128 20.81 -2.51 15.38
CA GLY A 128 20.86 -2.93 13.98
C GLY A 128 21.57 -4.27 13.79
N TRP A 129 22.74 -4.43 14.42
CA TRP A 129 23.49 -5.69 14.38
C TRP A 129 22.78 -6.84 15.09
N PHE A 130 22.19 -6.59 16.26
CA PHE A 130 21.42 -7.62 16.96
C PHE A 130 20.19 -8.06 16.16
N SER A 131 19.49 -7.12 15.50
CA SER A 131 18.36 -7.45 14.64
C SER A 131 18.76 -8.29 13.44
N MET A 132 19.88 -7.94 12.77
CA MET A 132 20.44 -8.73 11.68
C MET A 132 20.84 -10.14 12.12
N LEU A 133 21.61 -10.25 13.22
CA LEU A 133 22.03 -11.54 13.76
C LEU A 133 20.84 -12.40 14.18
N SER A 134 19.81 -11.80 14.80
CA SER A 134 18.56 -12.47 15.15
C SER A 134 17.81 -12.96 13.92
N GLY A 135 17.82 -12.22 12.81
CA GLY A 135 17.24 -12.65 11.54
C GLY A 135 17.96 -13.88 10.98
N ILE A 136 19.30 -13.88 10.99
CA ILE A 136 20.13 -14.99 10.51
C ILE A 136 19.89 -16.25 11.36
N THR A 137 19.90 -16.13 12.69
CA THR A 137 19.72 -17.27 13.59
C THR A 137 18.28 -17.81 13.57
N SER A 138 17.28 -16.94 13.49
CA SER A 138 15.88 -17.33 13.34
C SER A 138 15.64 -18.10 12.03
N MET A 139 16.25 -17.65 10.94
CA MET A 139 16.17 -18.35 9.66
C MET A 139 16.76 -19.77 9.75
N ALA A 140 17.97 -19.91 10.30
CA ALA A 140 18.61 -21.22 10.49
C ALA A 140 17.78 -22.15 11.39
N SER A 141 17.23 -21.62 12.49
CA SER A 141 16.39 -22.37 13.43
C SER A 141 15.10 -22.86 12.77
N SER A 142 14.42 -22.00 12.00
CA SER A 142 13.19 -22.36 11.29
C SER A 142 13.42 -23.46 10.26
N ALA A 143 14.52 -23.40 9.49
CA ALA A 143 14.86 -24.41 8.51
C ALA A 143 15.14 -25.78 9.15
N TRP A 144 15.83 -25.79 10.30
CA TRP A 144 16.08 -27.01 11.05
C TRP A 144 14.80 -27.63 11.61
N ALA A 145 13.90 -26.81 12.15
CA ALA A 145 12.62 -27.27 12.69
C ALA A 145 11.73 -27.89 11.59
N THR A 146 11.65 -27.25 10.43
CA THR A 146 10.89 -27.77 9.27
C THR A 146 11.50 -29.08 8.75
N ALA A 147 12.83 -29.15 8.61
CA ALA A 147 13.50 -30.37 8.20
C ALA A 147 13.25 -31.52 9.18
N SER A 148 13.32 -31.24 10.48
CA SER A 148 13.06 -32.23 11.53
C SER A 148 11.62 -32.73 11.51
N ALA A 149 10.64 -31.83 11.37
CA ALA A 149 9.23 -32.19 11.28
C ALA A 149 8.92 -33.02 10.04
N LEU A 150 9.52 -32.68 8.89
CA LEU A 150 9.37 -33.43 7.65
C LEU A 150 9.98 -34.83 7.76
N SER A 151 11.18 -34.96 8.32
CA SER A 151 11.83 -36.24 8.54
C SER A 151 11.00 -37.15 9.45
N VAL A 152 10.48 -36.64 10.56
CA VAL A 152 9.60 -37.40 11.47
C VAL A 152 8.31 -37.83 10.76
N SER A 153 7.70 -36.94 9.99
CA SER A 153 6.47 -37.24 9.23
C SER A 153 6.70 -38.37 8.22
N ILE A 154 7.85 -38.39 7.55
CA ILE A 154 8.22 -39.46 6.61
C ILE A 154 8.46 -40.77 7.35
N SER A 155 9.15 -40.75 8.49
CA SER A 155 9.37 -41.94 9.33
C SER A 155 8.06 -42.54 9.86
N MET A 156 7.06 -41.71 10.15
CA MET A 156 5.71 -42.18 10.54
C MET A 156 4.95 -42.83 9.38
N LEU A 157 5.12 -42.34 8.15
CA LEU A 157 4.46 -42.88 6.95
C LEU A 157 5.15 -44.15 6.40
N LYS A 158 6.44 -44.34 6.68
CA LYS A 158 7.22 -45.52 6.30
C LYS A 158 8.00 -46.06 7.50
N PRO A 159 7.41 -46.99 8.28
CA PRO A 159 8.09 -47.60 9.41
C PRO A 159 9.41 -48.25 8.99
N GLY A 160 10.51 -47.91 9.67
CA GLY A 160 11.87 -48.43 9.39
C GLY A 160 12.80 -47.49 8.62
N VAL A 161 12.35 -46.29 8.25
CA VAL A 161 13.21 -45.24 7.69
C VAL A 161 13.53 -44.22 8.77
N ASP A 162 14.74 -44.30 9.33
CA ASP A 162 15.25 -43.30 10.27
C ASP A 162 16.26 -42.38 9.57
N PHE A 163 16.05 -41.08 9.70
CA PHE A 163 16.96 -40.08 9.15
C PHE A 163 18.10 -39.80 10.13
N THR A 164 19.33 -39.84 9.63
CA THR A 164 20.50 -39.38 10.39
C THR A 164 20.54 -37.86 10.50
N ASN A 165 21.20 -37.33 11.53
CA ASN A 165 21.37 -35.87 11.71
C ASN A 165 21.99 -35.19 10.48
N ALA A 166 22.88 -35.88 9.76
CA ALA A 166 23.49 -35.37 8.53
C ALA A 166 22.46 -35.22 7.39
N GLN A 167 21.51 -36.16 7.28
CA GLN A 167 20.44 -36.10 6.29
C GLN A 167 19.42 -34.99 6.62
N VAL A 168 19.05 -34.85 7.89
CA VAL A 168 18.17 -33.75 8.36
C VAL A 168 18.83 -32.39 8.09
N MET A 169 20.13 -32.27 8.35
CA MET A 169 20.91 -31.07 8.04
C MET A 169 20.91 -30.75 6.54
N GLY A 170 21.08 -31.76 5.69
CA GLY A 170 21.01 -31.60 4.23
C GLY A 170 19.65 -31.05 3.76
N ILE A 171 18.55 -31.54 4.34
CA ILE A 171 17.19 -31.03 4.07
C ILE A 171 17.05 -29.58 4.55
N ALA A 172 17.54 -29.24 5.74
CA ALA A 172 17.50 -27.87 6.27
C ALA A 172 18.29 -26.88 5.39
N PHE A 173 19.44 -27.29 4.85
CA PHE A 173 20.20 -26.49 3.89
C PHE A 173 19.45 -26.27 2.58
N ALA A 174 18.79 -27.30 2.05
CA ALA A 174 17.96 -27.18 0.84
C ALA A 174 16.80 -26.18 1.03
N PHE A 175 16.11 -26.24 2.18
CA PHE A 175 15.07 -25.26 2.53
C PHE A 175 15.60 -23.83 2.65
N THR A 176 16.79 -23.67 3.25
CA THR A 176 17.43 -22.35 3.37
C THR A 176 17.78 -21.77 2.00
N LEU A 177 18.33 -22.58 1.10
CA LEU A 177 18.66 -22.19 -0.28
C LEU A 177 17.41 -21.85 -1.10
N LEU A 178 16.34 -22.63 -0.97
CA LEU A 178 15.05 -22.36 -1.62
C LEU A 178 14.44 -21.03 -1.13
N ARG A 179 14.49 -20.78 0.19
CA ARG A 179 13.97 -19.52 0.75
C ARG A 179 14.83 -18.32 0.34
N ALA A 180 16.16 -18.48 0.31
CA ALA A 180 17.07 -17.45 -0.16
C ALA A 180 16.84 -17.14 -1.64
N SER A 181 16.62 -18.15 -2.49
CA SER A 181 16.33 -17.95 -3.92
C SER A 181 14.98 -17.26 -4.14
N MET A 182 13.94 -17.60 -3.36
CA MET A 182 12.66 -16.88 -3.37
C MET A 182 12.80 -15.42 -2.94
N THR A 183 13.67 -15.13 -1.97
CA THR A 183 13.90 -13.75 -1.48
C THR A 183 14.76 -12.94 -2.46
N LEU A 184 15.59 -13.60 -3.26
CA LEU A 184 16.38 -13.02 -4.36
C LEU A 184 15.55 -12.75 -5.62
N LEU A 185 14.35 -13.34 -5.73
CA LEU A 185 13.39 -12.91 -6.74
C LEU A 185 12.95 -11.49 -6.36
N GLY A 186 13.42 -10.50 -7.12
CA GLY A 186 13.06 -9.11 -6.90
C GLY A 186 11.55 -8.95 -6.77
N THR A 187 11.11 -8.13 -5.81
CA THR A 187 9.70 -7.87 -5.49
C THR A 187 8.88 -7.58 -6.76
N GLU A 188 9.48 -6.92 -7.75
CA GLU A 188 8.95 -6.70 -9.11
C GLU A 188 8.41 -7.96 -9.81
N LYS A 189 9.05 -9.13 -9.67
CA LYS A 189 8.61 -10.37 -10.32
C LYS A 189 7.41 -11.00 -9.62
N ILE A 190 7.34 -10.87 -8.29
CA ILE A 190 6.18 -11.30 -7.50
C ILE A 190 4.99 -10.37 -7.80
N GLU A 191 5.25 -9.06 -7.92
CA GLU A 191 4.29 -8.05 -8.36
C GLU A 191 3.76 -8.36 -9.77
N LYS A 192 4.62 -8.76 -10.72
CA LYS A 192 4.20 -9.19 -12.06
C LYS A 192 3.30 -10.43 -12.07
N ILE A 193 3.53 -11.39 -11.17
CA ILE A 193 2.67 -12.59 -11.05
C ILE A 193 1.28 -12.21 -10.52
N PHE A 194 1.19 -11.25 -9.59
CA PHE A 194 -0.09 -10.70 -9.13
C PHE A 194 -0.78 -9.85 -10.22
N MET A 195 -0.04 -8.94 -10.86
CA MET A 195 -0.56 -8.01 -11.87
C MET A 195 -1.02 -8.69 -13.17
N ALA A 196 -0.33 -9.75 -13.61
CA ALA A 196 -0.70 -10.52 -14.80
C ALA A 196 -2.02 -11.32 -14.61
N CYS A 197 -2.44 -11.55 -13.36
CA CYS A 197 -3.70 -12.21 -13.05
C CYS A 197 -4.89 -11.22 -13.04
N GLU A 198 -4.66 -9.92 -12.84
CA GLU A 198 -5.73 -8.95 -12.57
C GLU A 198 -6.09 -8.01 -13.75
N THR A 199 -5.12 -7.65 -14.61
CA THR A 199 -5.30 -6.50 -15.53
C THR A 199 -6.24 -6.72 -16.73
N SER A 200 -6.71 -7.95 -16.99
CA SER A 200 -7.72 -8.22 -18.03
C SER A 200 -9.16 -8.33 -17.50
N LEU A 201 -9.36 -8.25 -16.17
CA LEU A 201 -10.65 -8.47 -15.52
C LEU A 201 -11.28 -7.19 -14.94
N CYS A 202 -10.51 -6.12 -14.76
CA CYS A 202 -10.87 -4.97 -13.90
C CYS A 202 -12.08 -4.11 -14.32
N GLN A 203 -12.71 -4.31 -15.48
CA GLN A 203 -13.89 -3.54 -15.89
C GLN A 203 -15.04 -4.39 -16.44
N ARG A 204 -15.00 -5.71 -16.21
CA ARG A 204 -16.06 -6.61 -16.66
C ARG A 204 -17.05 -6.83 -15.53
N ILE A 205 -18.25 -6.26 -15.68
CA ILE A 205 -19.38 -6.45 -14.75
C ILE A 205 -19.58 -7.94 -14.43
N GLU A 206 -19.51 -8.82 -15.43
CA GLU A 206 -19.68 -10.27 -15.27
C GLU A 206 -18.62 -10.91 -14.36
N ALA A 207 -17.38 -10.41 -14.41
CA ALA A 207 -16.29 -10.91 -13.58
C ALA A 207 -16.32 -10.32 -12.16
N THR A 208 -16.77 -9.08 -12.02
CA THR A 208 -16.87 -8.42 -10.71
C THR A 208 -18.08 -8.90 -9.92
N ARG A 209 -19.22 -9.17 -10.58
CA ARG A 209 -20.47 -9.62 -9.94
C ARG A 209 -20.32 -10.78 -8.95
N PRO A 210 -19.63 -11.90 -9.24
CA PRO A 210 -19.48 -13.01 -8.29
C PRO A 210 -18.62 -12.67 -7.07
N LEU A 211 -17.82 -11.61 -7.13
CA LEU A 211 -17.00 -11.15 -6.01
C LEU A 211 -17.80 -10.31 -5.01
N LEU A 212 -19.00 -9.86 -5.38
CA LEU A 212 -19.84 -8.99 -4.56
C LEU A 212 -20.73 -9.81 -3.64
N HIS A 213 -20.55 -9.65 -2.33
CA HIS A 213 -21.36 -10.31 -1.30
C HIS A 213 -21.63 -9.36 -0.13
N TYR A 214 -22.63 -9.68 0.71
CA TYR A 214 -23.11 -8.84 1.82
C TYR A 214 -22.09 -8.59 2.96
N GLY A 215 -20.89 -9.19 2.90
CA GLY A 215 -19.83 -8.96 3.88
C GLY A 215 -18.86 -7.83 3.51
N ILE A 216 -19.07 -7.17 2.36
CA ILE A 216 -18.18 -6.12 1.87
C ILE A 216 -18.53 -4.78 2.53
N GLY A 217 -17.57 -4.19 3.23
CA GLY A 217 -17.73 -2.86 3.84
C GLY A 217 -17.46 -1.69 2.88
N ALA A 218 -16.62 -1.89 1.86
CA ALA A 218 -16.28 -0.85 0.90
C ALA A 218 -15.93 -1.41 -0.49
N ILE A 219 -16.22 -0.62 -1.53
CA ILE A 219 -15.79 -0.85 -2.91
C ILE A 219 -14.90 0.32 -3.29
N ILE A 220 -13.62 0.07 -3.60
CA ILE A 220 -12.67 1.08 -4.06
C ILE A 220 -12.38 0.91 -5.54
N VAL A 221 -12.40 2.01 -6.30
CA VAL A 221 -12.14 1.98 -7.74
C VAL A 221 -11.52 3.28 -8.23
N GLU A 222 -10.57 3.18 -9.16
CA GLU A 222 -10.11 4.31 -9.96
C GLU A 222 -11.08 4.53 -11.14
N PRO A 223 -11.69 5.72 -11.33
CA PRO A 223 -12.54 5.99 -12.50
C PRO A 223 -11.79 5.91 -13.85
N LEU A 224 -10.46 5.95 -13.79
CA LEU A 224 -9.53 5.62 -14.86
C LEU A 224 -8.29 5.03 -14.20
N GLN A 225 -7.97 3.77 -14.51
CA GLN A 225 -6.82 3.07 -13.93
C GLN A 225 -5.53 3.71 -14.43
N SER A 226 -4.83 4.44 -13.56
CA SER A 226 -3.65 5.19 -13.99
C SER A 226 -2.45 4.25 -14.11
N ALA A 227 -2.05 3.61 -13.01
CA ALA A 227 -0.91 2.71 -12.99
C ALA A 227 -1.14 1.43 -13.82
N GLY A 228 -2.41 1.06 -14.04
CA GLY A 228 -2.84 -0.06 -14.88
C GLY A 228 -2.82 0.21 -16.38
N GLY A 229 -2.24 1.34 -16.84
CA GLY A 229 -2.07 1.64 -18.27
C GLY A 229 -2.96 2.77 -18.80
N ILE A 230 -3.44 3.67 -17.95
CA ILE A 230 -4.33 4.79 -18.33
C ILE A 230 -5.61 4.28 -19.01
N VAL A 231 -6.29 3.32 -18.38
CA VAL A 231 -7.50 2.68 -18.91
C VAL A 231 -8.75 3.32 -18.30
N PRO A 232 -9.54 4.11 -19.06
CA PRO A 232 -10.77 4.71 -18.55
C PRO A 232 -11.79 3.63 -18.19
N ALA A 233 -12.53 3.78 -17.10
CA ALA A 233 -13.67 2.92 -16.80
C ALA A 233 -14.84 3.24 -17.74
N THR A 234 -15.66 2.23 -18.04
CA THR A 234 -16.93 2.46 -18.73
C THR A 234 -17.95 3.06 -17.76
N ARG A 235 -18.87 3.88 -18.29
CA ARG A 235 -19.94 4.48 -17.48
C ARG A 235 -20.82 3.39 -16.86
N GLU A 236 -21.11 2.36 -17.63
CA GLU A 236 -21.92 1.21 -17.24
C GLU A 236 -21.29 0.47 -16.06
N PHE A 237 -19.96 0.31 -16.06
CA PHE A 237 -19.24 -0.33 -14.97
C PHE A 237 -19.30 0.49 -13.67
N LEU A 238 -19.06 1.81 -13.74
CA LEU A 238 -19.14 2.66 -12.56
C LEU A 238 -20.56 2.77 -12.00
N GLN A 239 -21.57 2.83 -12.86
CA GLN A 239 -22.98 2.77 -12.46
C GLN A 239 -23.34 1.44 -11.80
N PHE A 240 -22.84 0.32 -12.34
CA PHE A 240 -22.99 -0.99 -11.73
C PHE A 240 -22.39 -1.03 -10.31
N LEU A 241 -21.17 -0.52 -10.11
CA LEU A 241 -20.54 -0.46 -8.79
C LEU A 241 -21.32 0.42 -7.81
N ARG A 242 -21.86 1.55 -8.26
CA ARG A 242 -22.72 2.42 -7.43
C ARG A 242 -24.01 1.73 -7.02
N ALA A 243 -24.67 1.04 -7.94
CA ALA A 243 -25.86 0.26 -7.64
C ALA A 243 -25.55 -0.89 -6.67
N ALA A 244 -24.44 -1.60 -6.89
CA ALA A 244 -23.98 -2.65 -5.99
C ALA A 244 -23.67 -2.13 -4.58
N ALA A 245 -22.95 -1.01 -4.46
CA ALA A 245 -22.65 -0.37 -3.18
C ALA A 245 -23.93 -0.04 -2.40
N ASN A 246 -24.95 0.49 -3.08
CA ASN A 246 -26.26 0.77 -2.47
C ASN A 246 -26.95 -0.50 -1.98
N THR A 247 -27.00 -1.56 -2.79
CA THR A 247 -27.64 -2.83 -2.44
C THR A 247 -26.94 -3.53 -1.28
N LEU A 248 -25.61 -3.46 -1.23
CA LEU A 248 -24.79 -4.11 -0.21
C LEU A 248 -24.64 -3.27 1.06
N ASN A 249 -25.12 -2.02 1.05
CA ASN A 249 -24.82 -1.01 2.07
C ASN A 249 -23.31 -0.84 2.31
N ALA A 250 -22.53 -0.90 1.22
CA ALA A 250 -21.08 -0.73 1.21
C ALA A 250 -20.71 0.71 0.83
N VAL A 251 -19.58 1.20 1.33
CA VAL A 251 -19.05 2.53 0.99
C VAL A 251 -18.37 2.47 -0.37
N LEU A 252 -18.88 3.20 -1.37
CA LEU A 252 -18.18 3.37 -2.65
C LEU A 252 -17.12 4.47 -2.53
N ILE A 253 -15.87 4.13 -2.81
CA ILE A 253 -14.73 5.04 -2.76
C ILE A 253 -14.19 5.21 -4.17
N PHE A 254 -14.18 6.44 -4.68
CA PHE A 254 -13.41 6.76 -5.88
C PHE A 254 -12.01 7.20 -5.49
N ASP A 255 -11.01 6.48 -5.99
CA ASP A 255 -9.64 6.95 -5.98
C ASP A 255 -9.45 7.94 -7.14
N GLU A 256 -9.58 9.23 -6.83
CA GLU A 256 -9.37 10.33 -7.76
C GLU A 256 -8.02 11.04 -7.54
N VAL A 257 -7.04 10.34 -6.95
CA VAL A 257 -5.68 10.86 -6.72
C VAL A 257 -5.03 11.32 -8.02
N VAL A 258 -5.31 10.61 -9.12
CA VAL A 258 -4.88 11.00 -10.47
C VAL A 258 -6.02 11.62 -11.27
N THR A 259 -7.24 11.08 -11.19
CA THR A 259 -8.30 11.40 -12.14
C THR A 259 -9.01 12.73 -11.87
N SER A 260 -8.92 13.29 -10.66
CA SER A 260 -9.59 14.55 -10.32
C SER A 260 -9.19 15.73 -11.21
N ARG A 261 -8.02 15.66 -11.85
CA ARG A 261 -7.52 16.70 -12.78
C ARG A 261 -8.22 16.71 -14.15
N LEU A 262 -8.97 15.66 -14.48
CA LEU A 262 -9.49 15.43 -15.83
C LEU A 262 -10.83 16.12 -16.09
N HIS A 263 -11.44 16.68 -15.05
CA HIS A 263 -12.66 17.45 -15.14
C HIS A 263 -12.69 18.40 -13.93
N TYR A 264 -13.24 19.61 -14.07
CA TYR A 264 -13.22 20.62 -13.00
C TYR A 264 -13.85 20.15 -11.68
N HIS A 265 -14.79 19.20 -11.76
CA HIS A 265 -15.44 18.55 -10.62
C HIS A 265 -15.06 17.05 -10.46
N GLY A 266 -13.90 16.64 -10.99
CA GLY A 266 -13.46 15.24 -11.01
C GLY A 266 -14.21 14.36 -12.01
N LEU A 267 -13.69 13.15 -12.25
CA LEU A 267 -14.32 12.19 -13.16
C LEU A 267 -15.65 11.67 -12.59
N GLN A 268 -15.84 11.70 -11.26
CA GLN A 268 -17.14 11.46 -10.64
C GLN A 268 -18.26 12.30 -11.28
N ARG A 269 -18.00 13.58 -11.59
CA ARG A 269 -19.00 14.44 -12.23
C ARG A 269 -19.14 14.14 -13.72
N TYR A 270 -18.05 13.83 -14.42
CA TYR A 270 -18.08 13.46 -15.83
C TYR A 270 -18.94 12.21 -16.07
N TYR A 271 -18.78 11.18 -15.23
CA TYR A 271 -19.57 9.95 -15.29
C TYR A 271 -20.95 10.05 -14.62
N ASP A 272 -21.24 11.18 -13.97
CA ASP A 272 -22.46 11.38 -13.18
C ASP A 272 -22.71 10.25 -12.17
N VAL A 273 -21.63 9.81 -11.50
CA VAL A 273 -21.65 8.79 -10.46
C VAL A 273 -21.01 9.37 -9.21
N ALA A 274 -21.82 9.58 -8.17
CA ALA A 274 -21.34 10.09 -6.88
C ALA A 274 -20.85 8.93 -5.99
N PRO A 275 -19.55 8.89 -5.63
CA PRO A 275 -19.06 7.99 -4.60
C PRO A 275 -19.49 8.47 -3.21
N ASP A 276 -19.42 7.59 -2.22
CA ASP A 276 -19.61 7.96 -0.81
C ASP A 276 -18.38 8.70 -0.26
N LEU A 277 -17.19 8.30 -0.71
CA LEU A 277 -15.90 8.95 -0.41
C LEU A 277 -15.06 9.12 -1.68
N THR A 278 -14.25 10.16 -1.70
CA THR A 278 -13.28 10.47 -2.75
C THR A 278 -11.91 10.65 -2.11
N ALA A 279 -10.90 9.95 -2.63
CA ALA A 279 -9.50 10.17 -2.31
C ALA A 279 -8.85 11.09 -3.34
N LEU A 280 -8.01 12.01 -2.90
CA LEU A 280 -7.30 12.99 -3.72
C LEU A 280 -5.83 13.08 -3.28
N GLY A 281 -4.96 13.54 -4.18
CA GLY A 281 -3.54 13.70 -3.89
C GLY A 281 -2.79 14.35 -5.03
N LYS A 282 -1.51 14.02 -5.18
CA LYS A 282 -0.65 14.47 -6.29
C LYS A 282 -0.67 16.00 -6.43
N TYR A 283 -1.25 16.52 -7.50
CA TYR A 283 -1.25 17.94 -7.82
C TYR A 283 -1.99 18.80 -6.78
N VAL A 284 -2.91 18.21 -5.99
CA VAL A 284 -3.65 18.91 -4.93
C VAL A 284 -2.69 19.51 -3.90
N GLY A 285 -1.53 18.90 -3.70
CA GLY A 285 -0.46 19.42 -2.84
C GLY A 285 0.44 20.48 -3.49
N GLY A 286 0.14 20.96 -4.70
CA GLY A 286 0.98 21.94 -5.41
C GLY A 286 2.41 21.46 -5.69
N GLY A 287 2.63 20.14 -5.78
CA GLY A 287 3.96 19.52 -5.94
C GLY A 287 4.60 19.05 -4.62
N PHE A 288 3.96 19.27 -3.48
CA PHE A 288 4.44 18.85 -2.16
C PHE A 288 3.65 17.63 -1.64
N SER A 289 4.16 17.02 -0.56
CA SER A 289 3.50 15.86 0.06
C SER A 289 2.10 16.24 0.52
N SER A 290 1.11 15.59 -0.07
CA SER A 290 -0.31 15.82 0.21
C SER A 290 -1.12 14.59 -0.16
N GLY A 291 -2.14 14.35 0.65
CA GLY A 291 -3.24 13.44 0.37
C GLY A 291 -4.45 13.93 1.17
N CYS A 292 -5.64 13.76 0.61
CA CYS A 292 -6.86 14.01 1.36
C CYS A 292 -7.93 13.01 0.96
N PHE A 293 -8.86 12.79 1.87
CA PHE A 293 -10.07 12.03 1.62
C PHE A 293 -11.24 12.85 2.17
N GLY A 294 -12.38 12.73 1.50
CA GLY A 294 -13.60 13.45 1.86
C GLY A 294 -14.80 12.81 1.18
N GLY A 295 -16.00 13.26 1.50
CA GLY A 295 -17.20 12.73 0.88
C GLY A 295 -18.43 13.04 1.71
N ARG A 296 -19.33 12.05 1.84
CA ARG A 296 -20.58 12.24 2.58
C ARG A 296 -20.33 12.69 4.01
N ARG A 297 -21.14 13.66 4.45
CA ARG A 297 -21.00 14.30 5.74
C ARG A 297 -21.15 13.32 6.90
N ASP A 298 -22.09 12.40 6.83
CA ASP A 298 -22.34 11.39 7.86
C ASP A 298 -21.13 10.46 8.09
N ILE A 299 -20.39 10.11 7.02
CA ILE A 299 -19.14 9.37 7.13
C ILE A 299 -18.01 10.26 7.69
N MET A 300 -17.88 11.49 7.19
CA MET A 300 -16.80 12.38 7.65
C MET A 300 -16.96 12.84 9.11
N LEU A 301 -18.19 12.91 9.61
CA LEU A 301 -18.48 13.20 11.03
C LEU A 301 -17.94 12.12 11.98
N GLN A 302 -17.66 10.91 11.49
CA GLN A 302 -16.98 9.90 12.29
C GLN A 302 -15.57 10.34 12.72
N PHE A 303 -14.95 11.32 12.04
CA PHE A 303 -13.64 11.88 12.41
C PHE A 303 -13.74 13.14 13.27
N ASP A 304 -14.94 13.59 13.65
CA ASP A 304 -15.12 14.80 14.45
C ASP A 304 -14.66 14.57 15.90
N PRO A 305 -13.56 15.20 16.36
CA PRO A 305 -13.02 15.00 17.70
C PRO A 305 -13.96 15.47 18.82
N ALA A 306 -14.99 16.27 18.50
CA ALA A 306 -16.01 16.67 19.46
C ALA A 306 -16.98 15.52 19.82
N THR A 307 -17.01 14.45 19.01
CA THR A 307 -17.87 13.29 19.27
C THR A 307 -17.16 12.25 20.14
N VAL A 308 -17.94 11.60 21.02
CA VAL A 308 -17.41 10.67 22.05
C VAL A 308 -16.72 9.47 21.43
N ASN A 309 -17.22 8.97 20.29
CA ASN A 309 -16.74 7.75 19.62
C ASN A 309 -16.09 8.04 18.26
N HIS A 310 -15.33 9.13 18.14
CA HIS A 310 -14.68 9.48 16.89
C HIS A 310 -13.53 8.53 16.51
N LEU A 311 -13.37 8.33 15.22
CA LEU A 311 -12.20 7.75 14.59
C LEU A 311 -11.05 8.76 14.66
N THR A 312 -9.90 8.32 15.17
CA THR A 312 -8.71 9.15 15.22
C THR A 312 -7.97 9.11 13.88
N HIS A 313 -7.78 10.28 13.27
CA HIS A 313 -6.90 10.45 12.11
C HIS A 313 -5.76 11.41 12.48
N SER A 314 -4.61 10.85 12.84
CA SER A 314 -3.42 11.62 13.22
C SER A 314 -2.46 11.78 12.04
N GLY A 315 -1.49 12.68 12.20
CA GLY A 315 -0.37 12.82 11.28
C GLY A 315 0.32 14.16 11.42
N THR A 316 1.61 14.14 11.75
CA THR A 316 2.40 15.34 12.08
C THR A 316 2.41 16.38 10.96
N PHE A 317 2.33 15.93 9.70
CA PHE A 317 2.44 16.80 8.52
C PHE A 317 1.11 16.99 7.79
N ASN A 318 -0.01 16.50 8.32
CA ASN A 318 -1.31 16.52 7.63
C ASN A 318 -1.75 17.95 7.28
N ASN A 319 -1.55 18.90 8.19
CA ASN A 319 -1.92 20.31 8.02
C ASN A 319 -0.70 21.23 7.92
N ASN A 320 0.44 20.73 7.43
CA ASN A 320 1.64 21.56 7.35
C ASN A 320 1.39 22.80 6.47
N VAL A 321 1.70 23.98 7.00
CA VAL A 321 1.34 25.29 6.40
C VAL A 321 1.88 25.41 4.97
N PHE A 322 3.03 24.80 4.68
CA PHE A 322 3.65 24.87 3.38
C PHE A 322 2.80 24.17 2.30
N THR A 323 2.45 22.89 2.50
CA THR A 323 1.52 22.16 1.60
C THR A 323 0.18 22.86 1.49
N MET A 324 -0.38 23.37 2.60
CA MET A 324 -1.67 24.06 2.57
C MET A 324 -1.63 25.32 1.69
N THR A 325 -0.56 26.11 1.81
CA THR A 325 -0.40 27.37 1.07
C THR A 325 -0.21 27.11 -0.42
N VAL A 326 0.72 26.22 -0.78
CA VAL A 326 1.03 25.92 -2.19
C VAL A 326 -0.09 25.11 -2.85
N GLY A 327 -0.81 24.27 -2.10
CA GLY A 327 -2.00 23.57 -2.58
C GLY A 327 -3.12 24.55 -2.96
N ILE A 328 -3.45 25.51 -2.10
CA ILE A 328 -4.43 26.57 -2.42
C ILE A 328 -3.98 27.39 -3.64
N ALA A 329 -2.70 27.77 -3.71
CA ALA A 329 -2.16 28.51 -4.86
C ALA A 329 -2.26 27.71 -6.15
N GLY A 330 -1.87 26.43 -6.13
CA GLY A 330 -1.94 25.53 -7.28
C GLY A 330 -3.37 25.28 -7.76
N MET A 331 -4.32 25.06 -6.84
CA MET A 331 -5.73 24.85 -7.19
C MET A 331 -6.37 26.07 -7.86
N LYS A 332 -5.92 27.30 -7.54
CA LYS A 332 -6.40 28.53 -8.21
C LYS A 332 -5.98 28.64 -9.67
N LEU A 333 -4.93 27.93 -10.08
CA LEU A 333 -4.49 27.87 -11.48
C LEU A 333 -5.35 26.91 -12.32
N LEU A 334 -6.10 26.01 -11.66
CA LEU A 334 -6.92 25.00 -12.32
C LEU A 334 -8.34 25.52 -12.54
N THR A 335 -8.51 26.33 -13.59
CA THR A 335 -9.83 26.81 -14.02
C THR A 335 -10.52 25.78 -14.92
N PRO A 336 -11.86 25.86 -15.10
CA PRO A 336 -12.57 25.03 -16.08
C PRO A 336 -11.95 25.14 -17.49
N ASP A 337 -11.56 26.35 -17.89
CA ASP A 337 -10.98 26.63 -19.20
C ASP A 337 -9.59 26.00 -19.34
N GLU A 338 -8.73 26.10 -18.31
CA GLU A 338 -7.40 25.50 -18.32
C GLU A 338 -7.47 23.97 -18.36
N ILE A 339 -8.38 23.35 -17.59
CA ILE A 339 -8.59 21.90 -17.63
C ILE A 339 -9.08 21.48 -19.01
N SER A 340 -10.04 22.21 -19.58
CA SER A 340 -10.59 21.92 -20.91
C SER A 340 -9.53 22.05 -22.00
N ARG A 341 -8.72 23.11 -21.96
CA ARG A 341 -7.57 23.33 -22.85
C ARG A 341 -6.57 22.18 -22.74
N LEU A 342 -6.15 21.84 -21.52
CA LEU A 342 -5.16 20.77 -21.30
C LEU A 342 -5.68 19.39 -21.74
N ASN A 343 -6.97 19.12 -21.52
CA ASN A 343 -7.61 17.92 -21.99
C ASN A 343 -7.64 17.87 -23.52
N ALA A 344 -8.00 18.97 -24.19
CA ALA A 344 -7.99 19.05 -25.65
C ALA A 344 -6.57 18.82 -26.22
N LEU A 345 -5.51 19.32 -25.58
CA LEU A 345 -4.14 19.01 -25.98
C LEU A 345 -3.86 17.49 -25.90
N GLY A 346 -4.28 16.84 -24.82
CA GLY A 346 -4.07 15.40 -24.65
C GLY A 346 -4.90 14.55 -25.62
N ASP A 347 -6.13 14.98 -25.92
CA ASP A 347 -6.97 14.37 -26.96
C ASP A 347 -6.29 14.42 -28.33
N ARG A 348 -5.69 15.57 -28.69
CA ARG A 348 -4.92 15.71 -29.92
C ARG A 348 -3.65 14.88 -29.94
N VAL A 349 -2.93 14.76 -28.81
CA VAL A 349 -1.78 13.85 -28.71
C VAL A 349 -2.23 12.42 -29.00
N ARG A 350 -3.31 11.94 -28.37
CA ARG A 350 -3.81 10.58 -28.62
C ARG A 350 -4.22 10.37 -30.07
N ALA A 351 -5.01 11.29 -30.63
CA ALA A 351 -5.44 11.21 -32.02
C ALA A 351 -4.24 11.25 -32.98
N GLY A 352 -3.27 12.14 -32.73
CA GLY A 352 -2.09 12.31 -33.56
C GLY A 352 -1.13 11.13 -33.52
N ILE A 353 -0.98 10.46 -32.36
CA ILE A 353 -0.19 9.23 -32.24
C ILE A 353 -0.89 8.10 -33.02
N ASN A 354 -2.18 7.89 -32.78
CA ASN A 354 -2.95 6.82 -33.44
C ASN A 354 -2.99 6.99 -34.97
N GLU A 355 -3.07 8.22 -35.45
CA GLU A 355 -3.04 8.47 -36.90
C GLU A 355 -1.66 8.16 -37.50
N ARG A 356 -0.57 8.52 -36.82
CA ARG A 356 0.79 8.24 -37.29
C ARG A 356 1.12 6.76 -37.27
N THR A 357 0.70 6.03 -36.23
CA THR A 357 0.90 4.58 -36.17
C THR A 357 0.13 3.87 -37.27
N ARG A 358 -1.09 4.32 -37.58
CA ARG A 358 -1.89 3.83 -38.71
C ARG A 358 -1.24 4.10 -40.06
N VAL A 359 -0.73 5.31 -40.29
CA VAL A 359 -0.08 5.71 -41.56
C VAL A 359 1.27 4.99 -41.75
N GLY A 360 2.04 4.84 -40.68
CA GLY A 360 3.33 4.13 -40.70
C GLY A 360 3.23 2.62 -40.48
N HIS A 361 2.02 2.03 -40.55
CA HIS A 361 1.78 0.58 -40.43
C HIS A 361 2.32 -0.07 -39.15
N LEU A 362 2.31 0.66 -38.03
CA LEU A 362 2.65 0.16 -36.69
C LEU A 362 1.36 -0.05 -35.86
N ASP A 363 0.46 -0.91 -36.37
CA ASP A 363 -0.88 -1.14 -35.80
C ASP A 363 -0.84 -1.71 -34.37
N ASP A 364 0.30 -2.26 -33.97
CA ASP A 364 0.52 -2.77 -32.61
C ASP A 364 0.51 -1.67 -31.55
N LEU A 365 0.86 -0.43 -31.91
CA LEU A 365 0.92 0.71 -30.98
C LEU A 365 -0.39 1.48 -30.96
N GLN A 366 -1.00 1.58 -29.79
CA GLN A 366 -2.20 2.36 -29.53
C GLN A 366 -1.99 3.36 -28.39
N ALA A 367 -2.46 4.59 -28.60
CA ALA A 367 -2.61 5.62 -27.58
C ALA A 367 -4.05 5.63 -27.06
N ILE A 368 -4.22 5.26 -25.80
CA ILE A 368 -5.49 5.25 -25.06
C ILE A 368 -5.47 6.28 -23.92
N GLY A 369 -6.62 6.51 -23.29
CA GLY A 369 -6.73 7.39 -22.11
C GLY A 369 -7.85 8.40 -22.22
N PHE A 370 -7.76 9.47 -21.42
CA PHE A 370 -8.79 10.48 -21.31
C PHE A 370 -8.15 11.85 -21.03
N GLY A 371 -8.60 12.89 -21.73
CA GLY A 371 -8.16 14.27 -21.52
C GLY A 371 -6.65 14.41 -21.53
N SER A 372 -6.07 14.97 -20.46
CA SER A 372 -4.62 15.21 -20.38
C SER A 372 -3.75 13.96 -20.09
N LEU A 373 -4.35 12.78 -19.96
CA LEU A 373 -3.65 11.52 -19.67
C LEU A 373 -3.66 10.60 -20.90
N ILE A 374 -2.48 10.11 -21.26
CA ILE A 374 -2.27 9.24 -22.41
C ILE A 374 -1.49 8.01 -21.96
N GLY A 375 -2.03 6.83 -22.25
CA GLY A 375 -1.36 5.54 -22.12
C GLY A 375 -0.99 5.00 -23.49
N LEU A 376 0.22 4.48 -23.63
CA LEU A 376 0.74 3.81 -24.81
C LEU A 376 0.72 2.31 -24.54
N ARG A 377 0.13 1.56 -25.47
CA ARG A 377 0.03 0.11 -25.40
C ARG A 377 0.55 -0.49 -26.69
N PHE A 378 1.48 -1.44 -26.56
CA PHE A 378 1.84 -2.34 -27.63
C PHE A 378 1.10 -3.67 -27.49
N SER A 379 0.51 -4.14 -28.58
CA SER A 379 -0.08 -5.47 -28.68
C SER A 379 1.00 -6.56 -28.79
N GLY A 380 0.61 -7.82 -28.57
CA GLY A 380 1.50 -8.98 -28.74
C GLY A 380 2.44 -9.26 -27.56
N SER A 381 3.13 -10.39 -27.64
CA SER A 381 4.03 -10.89 -26.58
C SER A 381 5.29 -10.05 -26.40
N ALA A 382 5.66 -9.25 -27.42
CA ALA A 382 6.80 -8.35 -27.40
C ALA A 382 6.48 -6.95 -26.84
N GLY A 383 5.22 -6.68 -26.46
CA GLY A 383 4.75 -5.33 -26.15
C GLY A 383 5.57 -4.58 -25.09
N GLU A 384 5.97 -5.24 -23.99
CA GLU A 384 6.81 -4.60 -22.96
C GLU A 384 8.17 -4.15 -23.51
N LYS A 385 8.80 -4.97 -24.36
CA LYS A 385 10.11 -4.66 -24.95
C LYS A 385 10.00 -3.52 -25.96
N LEU A 386 8.96 -3.52 -26.78
CA LEU A 386 8.69 -2.45 -27.74
C LEU A 386 8.42 -1.12 -27.02
N LEU A 387 7.77 -1.16 -25.86
CA LEU A 387 7.57 0.02 -25.04
C LEU A 387 8.88 0.57 -24.45
N ASP A 388 9.78 -0.31 -24.01
CA ASP A 388 11.13 0.08 -23.58
C ASP A 388 11.93 0.70 -24.73
N VAL A 389 11.86 0.13 -25.94
CA VAL A 389 12.50 0.71 -27.14
C VAL A 389 11.92 2.09 -27.44
N PHE A 390 10.58 2.21 -27.48
CA PHE A 390 9.90 3.48 -27.68
C PHE A 390 10.33 4.54 -26.65
N TYR A 391 10.44 4.17 -25.37
CA TYR A 391 10.91 5.05 -24.31
C TYR A 391 12.34 5.56 -24.59
N PHE A 392 13.28 4.69 -24.95
CA PHE A 392 14.65 5.11 -25.24
C PHE A 392 14.75 5.96 -26.51
N GLU A 393 13.95 5.69 -27.54
CA GLU A 393 13.90 6.52 -28.73
C GLU A 393 13.32 7.91 -28.45
N MET A 394 12.28 8.01 -27.62
CA MET A 394 11.76 9.32 -27.16
C MET A 394 12.83 10.11 -26.40
N LEU A 395 13.61 9.45 -25.54
CA LEU A 395 14.72 10.09 -24.81
C LEU A 395 15.80 10.61 -25.75
N LYS A 396 16.18 9.87 -26.81
CA LYS A 396 17.15 10.34 -27.82
C LYS A 396 16.67 11.60 -28.52
N LYS A 397 15.35 11.77 -28.63
CA LYS A 397 14.69 12.97 -29.20
C LYS A 397 14.43 14.05 -28.14
N ASN A 398 15.00 13.94 -26.95
CA ASN A 398 14.84 14.86 -25.82
C ASN A 398 13.39 14.99 -25.31
N VAL A 399 12.55 13.97 -25.53
CA VAL A 399 11.19 13.92 -25.00
C VAL A 399 11.12 12.88 -23.87
N VAL A 400 10.86 13.34 -22.65
CA VAL A 400 10.75 12.45 -21.49
C VAL A 400 9.30 11.98 -21.36
N VAL A 401 9.10 10.67 -21.49
CA VAL A 401 7.82 10.01 -21.23
C VAL A 401 7.97 9.00 -20.09
N GLY A 402 6.86 8.57 -19.49
CA GLY A 402 6.90 7.51 -18.50
C GLY A 402 7.33 6.19 -19.13
N ARG A 403 8.35 5.52 -18.58
CA ARG A 403 8.86 4.23 -19.09
C ARG A 403 7.78 3.16 -19.27
N ARG A 404 6.75 3.16 -18.40
CA ARG A 404 5.57 2.29 -18.49
C ARG A 404 4.58 2.69 -19.59
N GLY A 405 4.97 3.59 -20.51
CA GLY A 405 4.11 4.05 -21.58
C GLY A 405 3.03 5.03 -21.13
N PHE A 406 3.33 5.96 -20.23
CA PHE A 406 2.36 7.01 -19.89
C PHE A 406 2.91 8.39 -20.21
N ILE A 407 2.04 9.27 -20.70
CA ILE A 407 2.32 10.69 -20.95
C ILE A 407 1.25 11.48 -20.20
N MET A 408 1.68 12.43 -19.38
CA MET A 408 0.78 13.31 -18.61
C MET A 408 1.14 14.75 -18.90
N LEU A 409 0.25 15.46 -19.58
CA LEU A 409 0.47 16.88 -19.86
C LEU A 409 0.31 17.70 -18.56
N ASN A 410 0.97 18.85 -18.49
CA ASN A 410 0.83 19.81 -17.39
C ASN A 410 0.46 21.19 -17.95
N LEU A 411 0.15 22.15 -17.07
CA LEU A 411 -0.34 23.48 -17.47
C LEU A 411 0.59 24.26 -18.40
N MET A 412 1.90 23.97 -18.37
CA MET A 412 2.89 24.62 -19.24
C MET A 412 2.94 24.04 -20.64
N HIS A 413 2.24 22.93 -20.91
CA HIS A 413 2.16 22.38 -22.25
C HIS A 413 1.23 23.22 -23.13
N GLU A 414 1.62 23.33 -24.38
CA GLU A 414 1.02 24.18 -25.41
C GLU A 414 1.05 23.42 -26.74
N ASP A 415 0.46 23.99 -27.79
CA ASP A 415 0.46 23.42 -29.13
C ASP A 415 1.85 23.03 -29.63
N VAL A 416 2.86 23.89 -29.42
CA VAL A 416 4.23 23.63 -29.84
C VAL A 416 4.79 22.34 -29.24
N HIS A 417 4.45 22.03 -27.99
CA HIS A 417 4.90 20.82 -27.30
C HIS A 417 4.19 19.57 -27.84
N VAL A 418 2.92 19.70 -28.23
CA VAL A 418 2.16 18.62 -28.89
C VAL A 418 2.79 18.31 -30.24
N GLU A 419 3.09 19.33 -31.05
CA GLU A 419 3.72 19.14 -32.36
C GLU A 419 5.12 18.53 -32.25
N GLN A 420 5.94 18.97 -31.29
CA GLN A 420 7.26 18.36 -31.02
C GLN A 420 7.15 16.88 -30.67
N LEU A 421 6.21 16.53 -29.78
CA LEU A 421 5.99 15.15 -29.39
C LEU A 421 5.51 14.30 -30.57
N LEU A 422 4.59 14.82 -31.38
CA LEU A 422 4.05 14.11 -32.53
C LEU A 422 5.08 13.95 -33.66
N ALA A 423 5.95 14.94 -33.89
CA ALA A 423 7.09 14.83 -34.80
C ALA A 423 8.07 13.73 -34.35
N ALA A 424 8.38 13.70 -33.04
CA ALA A 424 9.21 12.65 -32.46
C ALA A 424 8.59 11.26 -32.68
N VAL A 425 7.28 11.12 -32.48
CA VAL A 425 6.56 9.86 -32.72
C VAL A 425 6.61 9.44 -34.19
N SER A 426 6.41 10.37 -35.14
CA SER A 426 6.53 10.06 -36.57
C SER A 426 7.87 9.42 -36.90
N GLU A 427 8.98 10.03 -36.46
CA GLU A 427 10.31 9.50 -36.72
C GLU A 427 10.57 8.14 -36.02
N ILE A 428 9.89 7.86 -34.91
CA ILE A 428 10.01 6.57 -34.21
C ILE A 428 9.26 5.47 -34.96
N VAL A 429 8.05 5.78 -35.45
CA VAL A 429 7.23 4.83 -36.19
C VAL A 429 8.01 4.28 -37.40
N ASP A 430 8.80 5.12 -38.09
CA ASP A 430 9.59 4.72 -39.25
C ASP A 430 10.77 3.76 -38.93
N VAL A 431 11.27 3.76 -37.69
CA VAL A 431 12.44 2.95 -37.27
C VAL A 431 12.06 1.76 -36.39
N MET A 432 10.84 1.72 -35.89
CA MET A 432 10.38 0.63 -35.02
C MET A 432 10.22 -0.66 -35.84
N PRO A 433 10.71 -1.79 -35.33
CA PRO A 433 10.51 -3.07 -36.01
C PRO A 433 9.03 -3.44 -35.98
N HIS A 434 8.44 -3.69 -37.15
CA HIS A 434 7.13 -4.33 -37.24
C HIS A 434 7.22 -5.72 -36.62
N GLN A 435 6.22 -6.13 -35.82
CA GLN A 435 6.15 -7.52 -35.38
C GLN A 435 6.01 -8.40 -36.64
N VAL A 436 6.92 -9.37 -36.77
CA VAL A 436 6.85 -10.43 -37.80
C VAL A 436 5.86 -11.49 -37.36
#